data_AF-A0A4R4E348-F1
#
_entry.id   AF-A0A4R4E348-F1
#
_cell.length_a   1.000
_cell.length_b   1.000
_cell.length_c   1.000
_cell.angle_alpha   90.00
_cell.angle_beta   90.00
_cell.angle_gamma   90.00
#
_symmetry.space_group_name_H-M   'P 1'
#
loop_
_entity.id
_entity.type
_entity.pdbx_description
1 polymer ?
#
loop_
_entity_poly.entity_id
_entity_poly.type
_entity_poly.pdbx_seq_one_letter_code
_entity_poly.pdbx_strand_id
1 'polypeptide(L)' 'MNEFLIGNTLGLQLFDSLKPDLTSFCYRMLGSIDDADDAVQETFIRVWENWNSFRQESSYKTWVYRIASNLCL' A
#
# COMPACT_ATOMS: atom_id res chain seq x y z
N MET A 1 8.50 14.26 -9.09
CA MET A 1 8.72 12.79 -9.17
C MET A 1 9.75 12.45 -8.10
N ASN A 2 9.32 11.80 -7.02
CA ASN A 2 10.14 11.57 -5.83
C ASN A 2 11.34 10.65 -6.12
N GLU A 3 12.53 11.05 -5.67
CA GLU A 3 13.80 10.31 -5.82
C GLU A 3 13.82 8.96 -5.09
N PHE A 4 12.84 8.67 -4.23
CA PHE A 4 12.82 7.49 -3.37
C PHE A 4 12.61 6.15 -4.11
N LEU A 5 12.10 6.11 -5.35
CA LEU A 5 11.99 4.86 -6.13
C LEU A 5 12.93 4.76 -7.34
N ILE A 6 13.62 5.85 -7.73
CA ILE A 6 14.61 5.75 -8.82
C ILE A 6 15.91 5.10 -8.30
N GLY A 7 16.07 4.92 -6.97
CA GLY A 7 17.27 4.29 -6.42
C GLY A 7 17.24 3.74 -4.99
N ASN A 8 16.08 3.54 -4.34
CA ASN A 8 16.07 3.03 -2.96
C ASN A 8 15.44 1.63 -2.83
N THR A 9 16.30 0.61 -2.75
CA THR A 9 15.96 -0.79 -2.42
C THR A 9 15.11 -0.90 -1.15
N LEU A 10 15.25 0.04 -0.20
CA LEU A 10 14.54 0.02 1.08
C LEU A 10 13.03 0.23 0.94
N GLY A 11 12.59 1.04 -0.03
CA GLY A 11 11.16 1.28 -0.28
C GLY A 11 10.45 0.04 -0.82
N LEU A 12 11.08 -0.62 -1.80
CA LEU A 12 10.60 -1.87 -2.37
C LEU A 12 10.56 -2.99 -1.31
N GLN A 13 11.63 -3.12 -0.51
CA GLN A 13 11.67 -4.11 0.57
C GLN A 13 10.54 -3.93 1.60
N LEU A 14 10.17 -2.68 1.90
CA LEU A 14 9.06 -2.40 2.82
C LEU A 14 7.73 -2.87 2.22
N PHE A 15 7.49 -2.59 0.94
CA PHE A 15 6.27 -3.02 0.24
C PHE A 15 6.21 -4.53 0.07
N ASP A 16 7.33 -5.17 -0.30
CA ASP A 16 7.42 -6.64 -0.43
C ASP A 16 7.08 -7.33 0.89
N SER A 17 7.50 -6.75 2.03
CA SER A 17 7.18 -7.29 3.35
C SER A 17 5.70 -7.13 3.73
N LEU A 18 5.03 -6.10 3.21
CA LEU A 18 3.61 -5.80 3.48
C LEU A 18 2.66 -6.52 2.54
N LYS A 19 3.10 -6.81 1.31
CA LYS A 19 2.25 -7.31 0.23
C LYS A 19 1.43 -8.55 0.64
N PRO A 20 1.98 -9.60 1.26
CA PRO A 20 1.20 -10.80 1.58
C PRO A 20 0.04 -10.53 2.55
N ASP A 21 0.29 -9.73 3.60
CA ASP A 21 -0.71 -9.39 4.60
C ASP A 21 -1.77 -8.44 4.03
N LEU A 22 -1.36 -7.55 3.12
CA LEU A 22 -2.26 -6.60 2.46
C LEU A 22 -3.15 -7.30 1.42
N THR A 23 -2.61 -8.21 0.60
CA THR A 23 -3.39 -9.05 -0.32
C THR A 23 -4.41 -9.87 0.46
N SER A 24 -4.02 -10.48 1.58
CA SER A 24 -4.94 -11.22 2.45
C SER A 24 -6.05 -10.34 3.01
N PHE A 25 -5.76 -9.08 3.33
CA PHE A 25 -6.74 -8.10 3.79
C PHE A 25 -7.72 -7.72 2.69
N CYS A 26 -7.22 -7.32 1.51
CA CYS A 26 -8.07 -6.95 0.36
C CYS A 26 -8.93 -8.13 -0.10
N TYR A 27 -8.38 -9.34 -0.12
CA TYR A 27 -9.12 -10.56 -0.47
C TYR A 27 -10.30 -10.83 0.48
N ARG A 28 -10.12 -10.61 1.79
CA ARG A 28 -11.23 -10.75 2.75
C ARG A 28 -12.34 -9.72 2.56
N MET A 29 -12.02 -8.56 1.99
CA MET A 29 -12.98 -7.48 1.74
C MET A 29 -13.70 -7.65 0.39
N LEU A 30 -12.97 -8.04 -0.65
CA LEU A 30 -13.44 -8.05 -2.04
C LEU A 30 -13.93 -9.43 -2.50
N GLY A 31 -13.44 -10.51 -1.89
CA GLY A 31 -13.84 -11.89 -2.22
C GLY A 31 -13.28 -12.42 -3.55
N SER A 32 -12.47 -11.64 -4.26
CA SER A 32 -11.82 -11.98 -5.52
C SER A 32 -10.31 -11.77 -5.39
N ILE A 33 -9.52 -12.71 -5.89
CA ILE A 33 -8.06 -12.59 -5.87
C ILE A 33 -7.57 -11.52 -6.85
N ASP A 34 -8.22 -11.41 -8.02
CA ASP A 34 -7.88 -10.42 -9.04
C ASP A 34 -8.15 -9.01 -8.51
N ASP A 35 -9.33 -8.78 -7.92
CA ASP A 35 -9.68 -7.48 -7.34
C ASP A 35 -8.79 -7.14 -6.13
N ALA A 36 -8.37 -8.14 -5.35
CA ALA A 36 -7.46 -7.95 -4.25
C ALA A 36 -6.06 -7.53 -4.71
N ASP A 37 -5.54 -8.16 -5.77
CA ASP A 37 -4.24 -7.81 -6.35
C ASP A 37 -4.27 -6.41 -6.99
N ASP A 38 -5.37 -6.04 -7.64
CA ASP A 38 -5.58 -4.69 -8.17
C ASP A 38 -5.63 -3.64 -7.05
N ALA A 39 -6.39 -3.91 -5.98
CA ALA A 39 -6.48 -3.01 -4.82
C ALA A 39 -5.14 -2.83 -4.10
N VAL A 40 -4.32 -3.89 -4.01
CA VAL A 40 -2.96 -3.81 -3.44
C VAL A 40 -2.06 -2.94 -4.29
N GLN A 41 -2.09 -3.10 -5.62
CA GLN A 41 -1.29 -2.29 -6.54
C GLN A 41 -1.67 -0.81 -6.43
N GLU A 42 -2.97 -0.51 -6.53
CA GLU A 42 -3.48 0.86 -6.40
C GLU A 42 -3.15 1.47 -5.03
N THR A 43 -3.15 0.66 -3.96
CA THR A 43 -2.71 1.12 -2.63
C THR A 43 -1.26 1.61 -2.68
N PHE A 44 -0.35 0.84 -3.26
CA PHE A 44 1.07 1.22 -3.32
C PHE A 44 1.31 2.45 -4.19
N ILE A 45 0.56 2.62 -5.29
CA ILE A 45 0.60 3.82 -6.12
C ILE A 45 0.16 5.04 -5.29
N ARG A 46 -0.98 4.96 -4.60
CA ARG A 46 -1.47 6.08 -3.76
C ARG A 46 -0.54 6.42 -2.61
N VAL A 47 0.03 5.40 -1.97
CA VAL A 47 1.05 5.57 -0.92
C VAL A 47 2.25 6.32 -1.48
N TRP A 48 2.70 5.97 -2.68
CA TRP A 48 3.82 6.62 -3.35
C TRP A 48 3.54 8.09 -3.66
N GLU A 49 2.40 8.37 -4.28
CA GLU A 49 1.97 9.72 -4.65
C GLU A 49 1.81 10.62 -3.42
N ASN A 50 1.38 10.05 -2.30
CA ASN A 50 1.11 10.77 -1.05
C ASN A 50 2.22 10.62 0.00
N TRP A 51 3.38 10.05 -0.36
CA TRP A 51 4.42 9.78 0.63
C TRP A 51 4.89 11.04 1.37
N ASN A 52 5.04 12.14 0.63
CA ASN A 52 5.46 13.43 1.20
C ASN A 52 4.37 14.09 2.07
N SER A 53 3.11 13.66 1.95
CA SER A 53 2.01 14.17 2.77
C SER A 53 1.77 13.32 4.03
N PHE A 54 2.51 12.23 4.21
CA PHE A 54 2.43 11.39 5.39
C PHE A 54 3.00 12.10 6.62
N ARG A 55 2.10 12.54 7.51
CA ARG A 55 2.41 13.36 8.70
C ARG A 55 3.02 12.59 9.88
N GLN A 56 3.26 11.28 9.73
CA GLN A 56 3.79 10.40 10.80
C GLN A 56 2.96 10.38 12.11
N GLU A 57 1.70 10.83 12.07
CA GLU A 57 0.76 10.78 13.20
C GLU A 57 0.27 9.35 13.52
N SER A 58 0.56 8.39 12.63
CA SER A 58 0.33 6.95 12.83
C SER A 58 1.51 6.16 12.26
N SER A 59 1.53 4.84 12.49
CA SER A 59 2.53 3.99 11.83
C SER A 59 2.31 3.98 10.31
N TYR A 60 3.39 3.82 9.54
CA TYR A 60 3.27 3.69 8.07
C TYR A 60 2.31 2.56 7.68
N LYS A 61 2.32 1.43 8.42
CA LYS A 61 1.40 0.32 8.20
C LYS A 61 -0.05 0.78 8.35
N THR A 62 -0.37 1.45 9.45
CA THR A 62 -1.73 1.96 9.71
C THR A 62 -2.21 2.87 8.59
N TRP A 63 -1.32 3.75 8.09
CA TRP A 63 -1.65 4.64 6.99
C TRP A 63 -1.88 3.91 5.66
N VAL A 64 -1.05 2.91 5.33
CA VAL A 64 -1.22 2.03 4.16
C VAL A 64 -2.54 1.26 4.24
N TYR A 65 -2.84 0.63 5.38
CA TYR A 65 -4.10 -0.12 5.58
C TYR A 65 -5.33 0.77 5.48
N ARG A 66 -5.25 2.04 5.89
CA ARG A 66 -6.34 3.01 5.71
C ARG A 66 -6.58 3.35 4.23
N ILE A 67 -5.53 3.41 3.42
CA ILE A 67 -5.68 3.61 1.97
C ILE A 67 -6.32 2.36 1.34
N ALA A 68 -5.82 1.18 1.67
CA ALA A 68 -6.39 -0.08 1.19
C ALA A 68 -7.85 -0.28 1.61
N SER A 69 -8.20 0.03 2.85
CA SER A 69 -9.59 -0.05 3.31
C SER A 69 -10.51 0.86 2.53
N ASN A 70 -10.05 2.07 2.17
CA ASN A 70 -10.84 3.00 1.36
C ASN A 70 -11.00 2.55 -0.11
N LEU A 71 -10.11 1.68 -0.59
CA LEU A 71 -10.20 1.10 -1.94
C LEU A 71 -11.10 -0.14 -2.00
N CYS A 72 -11.22 -0.87 -0.89
CA CYS A 72 -11.99 -2.11 -0.83
C CYS A 72 -13.47 -1.92 -0.41
N LEU A 73 -13.89 -0.68 -0.15
CA LEU A 73 -15.25 -0.29 0.24
C LEU A 73 -15.95 0.39 -0.92
#